data_AF-A0A3Q3X413-F1
#
_entry.id   AF-A0A3Q3X413-F1
#
_cell.length_a   1.000
_cell.length_b   1.000
_cell.length_c   1.000
_cell.angle_alpha   90.00
_cell.angle_beta   90.00
_cell.angle_gamma   90.00
#
_symmetry.space_group_name_H-M   'P 1'
#
loop_
_entity.id
_entity.type
_entity.pdbx_description
1 polymer ?
#
loop_
_entity_poly.entity_id
_entity_poly.type
_entity_poly.pdbx_seq_one_letter_code
_entity_poly.pdbx_strand_id
1 'polypeptide(L)'
;MGMSELLEFSHKLAALELNAQELGLFTAVVLVSADRSGIQNMAAVEQLQENLIRGLRSLVNSSHRGTGHSSRFTKLLLKLPDLRTLNSMHTEKLLSFRIDA
;
A
#
# COMPACT_ATOMS: atom_id res chain seq x y z
N MET A 1 2.61 -22.11 0.76
CA MET A 1 2.89 -21.09 1.80
C MET A 1 2.93 -19.70 1.15
N GLY A 2 1.77 -19.15 0.79
CA GLY A 2 1.66 -17.87 0.06
C GLY A 2 0.30 -17.21 0.23
N MET A 3 -0.77 -18.01 0.36
CA MET A 3 -2.09 -17.50 0.75
C MET A 3 -2.13 -16.98 2.19
N SER A 4 -1.30 -17.52 3.09
CA SER A 4 -1.24 -17.12 4.51
C SER A 4 -0.78 -15.67 4.69
N GLU A 5 0.16 -15.21 3.86
CA GLU A 5 0.80 -13.89 4.00
C GLU A 5 -0.16 -12.78 3.50
N LEU A 6 -0.89 -13.03 2.40
CA LEU A 6 -1.91 -12.13 1.88
C LEU A 6 -3.16 -12.07 2.78
N LEU A 7 -3.54 -13.20 3.39
CA LEU A 7 -4.62 -13.24 4.39
C LEU A 7 -4.26 -12.48 5.65
N GLU A 8 -3.04 -12.66 6.17
CA GLU A 8 -2.55 -11.93 7.35
C GLU A 8 -2.49 -10.42 7.07
N PHE A 9 -2.04 -10.02 5.88
CA PHE A 9 -2.07 -8.63 5.44
C PHE A 9 -3.51 -8.08 5.41
N SER A 10 -4.44 -8.83 4.81
CA SER A 10 -5.84 -8.43 4.70
C SER A 10 -6.50 -8.28 6.08
N HIS A 11 -6.23 -9.19 7.02
CA HIS A 11 -6.70 -9.06 8.41
C HIS A 11 -6.12 -7.83 9.12
N LYS A 12 -4.82 -7.56 8.95
CA LYS A 12 -4.18 -6.36 9.52
C LYS A 12 -4.75 -5.07 8.91
N LEU A 13 -5.08 -5.07 7.63
CA LEU A 13 -5.70 -3.92 6.96
C LEU A 13 -7.17 -3.73 7.40
N ALA A 14 -7.93 -4.81 7.53
CA ALA A 14 -9.30 -4.78 8.03
C ALA A 14 -9.38 -4.26 9.48
N ALA A 15 -8.41 -4.61 10.33
CA ALA A 15 -8.30 -4.11 11.70
C ALA A 15 -8.00 -2.59 11.79
N LEU A 16 -7.64 -1.94 10.68
CA LEU A 16 -7.50 -0.49 10.60
C LEU A 16 -8.83 0.21 10.29
N GLU A 17 -9.93 -0.52 10.10
CA GLU A 17 -11.30 -0.02 9.92
C GLU A 17 -11.35 1.21 9.00
N LEU A 18 -10.71 1.10 7.84
CA LEU A 18 -10.61 2.20 6.89
C LEU A 18 -11.97 2.42 6.22
N ASN A 19 -12.37 3.69 6.09
CA ASN A 19 -13.51 4.03 5.26
C ASN A 19 -13.16 3.89 3.76
N ALA A 20 -14.17 3.92 2.89
CA ALA A 20 -13.98 3.73 1.45
C ALA A 20 -13.01 4.75 0.81
N GLN A 21 -12.97 5.98 1.33
CA GLN A 21 -12.06 7.02 0.83
C GLN A 21 -10.62 6.78 1.30
N GLU A 22 -10.43 6.42 2.57
CA GLU A 22 -9.12 6.04 3.14
C GLU A 22 -8.54 4.84 2.42
N LEU A 23 -9.35 3.81 2.17
CA LEU A 23 -8.95 2.62 1.45
C LEU A 23 -8.59 2.93 0.00
N GLY A 24 -9.43 3.68 -0.71
CA GLY A 24 -9.16 4.05 -2.11
C GLY A 24 -7.87 4.87 -2.26
N LEU A 25 -7.64 5.82 -1.36
CA LEU A 25 -6.44 6.65 -1.38
C LEU A 25 -5.20 5.85 -0.97
N PHE A 26 -5.32 4.94 -0.01
CA PHE A 26 -4.25 3.99 0.34
C PHE A 26 -3.89 3.09 -0.85
N THR A 27 -4.88 2.54 -1.56
CA THR A 27 -4.65 1.76 -2.79
C THR A 27 -3.97 2.57 -3.88
N ALA A 28 -4.33 3.85 -4.04
CA ALA A 28 -3.65 4.74 -4.99
C ALA A 28 -2.16 4.94 -4.62
N VAL A 29 -1.85 5.13 -3.33
CA VAL A 29 -0.45 5.21 -2.84
C VAL A 29 0.30 3.92 -3.15
N VAL A 30 -0.30 2.75 -2.88
CA VAL A 30 0.33 1.45 -3.19
C VAL A 30 0.61 1.32 -4.68
N LEU A 31 -0.35 1.71 -5.54
CA LEU A 31 -0.24 1.60 -7.00
C LEU A 31 0.94 2.40 -7.56
N VAL A 32 1.16 3.61 -7.04
CA VAL A 32 2.27 4.49 -7.46
C VAL A 32 3.59 4.16 -6.78
N SER A 33 3.58 3.43 -5.66
CA SER A 33 4.78 3.03 -4.91
C SER A 33 5.43 1.74 -5.42
N ALA A 34 4.80 1.08 -6.40
CA ALA A 34 5.35 -0.11 -7.05
C ALA A 34 6.55 0.28 -7.93
N ASP A 35 7.66 -0.43 -7.78
CA ASP A 35 8.84 -0.29 -8.64
C ASP A 35 8.50 -0.77 -10.06
N ARG A 36 7.98 0.16 -10.88
CA ARG A 36 7.59 -0.09 -12.26
C ARG A 36 8.76 0.29 -13.16
N SER A 37 9.43 -0.70 -13.74
CA SER A 37 10.38 -0.47 -14.83
C SER A 37 9.66 0.13 -16.04
N GLY A 38 10.28 1.11 -16.71
CA GLY A 38 9.72 1.75 -17.91
C GLY A 38 8.95 3.06 -17.68
N ILE A 39 8.94 3.61 -16.46
CA ILE A 39 8.41 4.96 -16.23
C ILE A 39 9.34 6.00 -16.86
N GLN A 40 8.79 6.81 -17.78
CA GLN A 40 9.54 7.86 -18.47
C GLN A 40 9.83 9.07 -17.58
N ASN A 41 8.88 9.45 -16.72
CA ASN A 41 9.01 10.61 -15.84
C ASN A 41 8.85 10.19 -14.37
N MET A 42 9.95 9.73 -13.78
CA MET A 42 9.98 9.27 -12.39
C MET A 42 9.68 10.41 -11.41
N ALA A 43 10.16 11.63 -11.68
CA ALA A 43 9.93 12.80 -10.83
C ALA A 43 8.44 13.17 -10.70
N ALA A 44 7.66 13.07 -11.80
CA ALA A 44 6.22 13.30 -11.74
C ALA A 44 5.49 12.25 -10.91
N VAL A 45 5.98 10.99 -10.93
CA VAL A 45 5.40 9.89 -10.15
C VAL A 45 5.74 10.03 -8.67
N GLU A 46 6.96 10.43 -8.33
CA GLU A 46 7.35 10.76 -6.95
C GLU A 46 6.52 11.92 -6.41
N GLN A 47 6.33 12.98 -7.20
CA GLN A 47 5.51 14.11 -6.80
C GLN A 47 4.03 13.71 -6.60
N LEU A 48 3.50 12.84 -7.45
CA LEU A 48 2.17 12.26 -7.28
C LEU A 48 2.08 11.42 -6.01
N GLN A 49 3.08 10.59 -5.73
CA GLN A 49 3.15 9.77 -4.52
C GLN A 49 3.16 10.65 -3.27
N GLU A 50 3.99 11.70 -3.22
CA GLU A 50 3.99 12.65 -2.10
C GLU A 50 2.62 13.31 -1.89
N ASN A 51 1.98 13.74 -2.97
CA ASN A 51 0.65 14.36 -2.90
C ASN A 51 -0.40 13.39 -2.37
N LEU A 52 -0.37 12.13 -2.80
CA LEU A 52 -1.29 11.09 -2.32
C LEU A 52 -1.04 10.75 -0.85
N ILE A 53 0.22 10.67 -0.41
CA ILE A 53 0.60 10.43 1.00
C ILE A 53 0.12 11.59 1.89
N ARG A 54 0.32 12.84 1.43
CA ARG A 54 -0.17 14.04 2.14
C ARG A 54 -1.70 14.05 2.20
N GLY A 55 -2.36 13.70 1.12
CA GLY A 55 -3.82 13.54 1.05
C GLY A 55 -4.32 12.49 2.04
N LEU A 56 -3.68 11.31 2.09
CA LEU A 56 -4.03 10.22 2.99
C LEU A 56 -3.88 10.64 4.45
N ARG A 57 -2.79 11.35 4.78
CA ARG A 57 -2.60 11.91 6.12
C ARG A 57 -3.72 12.86 6.51
N SER A 58 -4.08 13.78 5.61
CA SER A 58 -5.17 14.74 5.85
C SER A 58 -6.52 14.04 6.02
N LEU A 59 -6.78 13.03 5.20
CA LEU A 59 -8.05 12.30 5.18
C LEU A 59 -8.22 11.43 6.44
N VAL A 60 -7.16 10.75 6.88
CA VAL A 60 -7.13 9.99 8.15
C VAL A 60 -7.25 10.92 9.36
N ASN A 61 -6.64 12.11 9.30
CA ASN A 61 -6.75 13.12 10.36
C ASN A 61 -8.12 13.80 10.42
N SER A 62 -8.87 13.87 9.32
CA SER A 62 -10.17 14.56 9.24
C SER A 62 -11.36 13.62 9.44
N SER A 63 -11.26 12.36 8.99
CA SER A 63 -12.35 11.37 9.09
C SER A 63 -12.67 10.96 10.52
N HIS A 64 -11.72 11.07 11.43
CA HIS A 64 -11.89 10.70 12.82
C HIS A 64 -11.49 11.90 13.68
N ARG A 65 -12.28 12.27 14.69
CA ARG A 65 -11.96 13.34 15.66
C ARG A 65 -11.79 12.72 17.05
N GLY A 66 -10.64 12.11 17.35
CA GLY A 66 -10.38 11.36 18.58
C GLY A 66 -8.89 11.06 18.83
N THR A 67 -8.48 10.88 20.08
CA THR A 67 -7.10 10.94 20.62
C THR A 67 -6.04 9.94 20.10
N GLY A 68 -6.20 9.30 18.94
CA GLY A 68 -5.31 8.26 18.38
C GLY A 68 -4.77 8.46 16.96
N HIS A 69 -4.93 9.64 16.34
CA HIS A 69 -4.67 9.88 14.89
C HIS A 69 -3.25 9.60 14.41
N SER A 70 -2.24 9.97 15.21
CA SER A 70 -0.83 9.84 14.80
C SER A 70 -0.40 8.39 14.64
N SER A 71 -1.06 7.46 15.35
CA SER A 71 -0.75 6.03 15.28
C SER A 71 -1.33 5.35 14.03
N ARG A 72 -2.51 5.76 13.54
CA ARG A 72 -3.17 5.12 12.37
C ARG A 72 -2.44 5.39 11.06
N PHE A 73 -2.09 6.65 10.79
CA PHE A 73 -1.33 7.00 9.59
C PHE A 73 0.03 6.29 9.57
N THR A 74 0.73 6.27 10.71
CA THR A 74 2.00 5.54 10.85
C THR A 74 1.82 4.04 10.60
N LYS A 75 0.76 3.43 11.14
CA LYS A 75 0.42 2.02 10.87
C LYS A 75 0.13 1.75 9.40
N LEU A 76 -0.51 2.66 8.67
CA LEU A 76 -0.74 2.55 7.22
C LEU A 76 0.57 2.63 6.44
N LEU A 77 1.45 3.58 6.76
CA LEU A 77 2.75 3.68 6.09
C LEU A 77 3.62 2.45 6.33
N LEU A 78 3.58 1.88 7.54
CA LEU A 78 4.28 0.63 7.86
C LEU A 78 3.78 -0.58 7.06
N LYS A 79 2.60 -0.49 6.42
CA LYS A 79 2.06 -1.55 5.54
C LYS A 79 2.58 -1.46 4.10
N LEU A 80 3.15 -0.33 3.67
CA LEU A 80 3.71 -0.18 2.32
C LEU A 80 4.92 -1.10 2.07
N PRO A 81 5.90 -1.20 2.98
CA PRO A 81 7.01 -2.15 2.82
C PRO A 81 6.53 -3.60 2.83
N ASP A 82 5.57 -3.95 3.71
CA ASP A 82 4.96 -5.29 3.76
C ASP A 82 4.35 -5.66 2.40
N LEU A 83 3.64 -4.73 1.76
CA LEU A 83 3.09 -4.92 0.41
C LEU A 83 4.14 -5.09 -0.67
N ARG A 84 5.27 -4.35 -0.58
CA ARG A 84 6.38 -4.51 -1.52
C ARG A 84 6.99 -5.91 -1.41
N THR A 85 7.21 -6.40 -0.19
CA THR A 85 7.71 -7.75 0.07
C THR A 85 6.74 -8.81 -0.43
N LEU A 86 5.44 -8.67 -0.14
CA LEU A 86 4.39 -9.56 -0.65
C LEU A 86 4.37 -9.59 -2.19
N ASN A 87 4.45 -8.43 -2.83
CA ASN A 87 4.45 -8.32 -4.28
C ASN A 87 5.68 -9.01 -4.91
N SER A 88 6.87 -8.84 -4.34
CA SER A 88 8.09 -9.53 -4.79
C SER A 88 7.98 -11.04 -4.61
N MET A 89 7.53 -11.52 -3.44
CA MET A 89 7.37 -12.95 -3.16
C MET A 89 6.32 -13.62 -4.07
N HIS A 90 5.21 -12.92 -4.36
CA HIS A 90 4.21 -13.41 -5.31
C HIS A 90 4.72 -13.40 -6.76
N THR A 91 5.46 -12.37 -7.15
CA THR A 91 6.06 -12.28 -8.48
C THR A 91 7.07 -13.41 -8.71
N GLU A 92 7.95 -13.68 -7.74
CA GLU A 92 8.88 -14.82 -7.83
C GLU A 92 8.16 -16.17 -7.91
N LYS A 93 7.09 -16.37 -7.13
CA LYS A 93 6.27 -17.59 -7.23
C LYS A 93 5.62 -17.71 -8.60
N LEU A 94 5.02 -16.65 -9.14
CA LEU A 94 4.42 -16.66 -10.47
C LEU A 94 5.46 -16.90 -11.58
N LEU A 95 6.66 -16.35 -11.44
CA LEU A 95 7.77 -16.62 -12.36
C LEU A 95 8.28 -18.06 -12.24
N SER A 96 8.29 -18.65 -11.05
CA SER A 96 8.62 -20.08 -10.88
C SER A 96 7.58 -21.03 -11.51
N PHE A 97 6.37 -20.54 -11.78
CA PHE A 97 5.36 -21.26 -12.56
C PHE A 97 5.50 -21.08 -14.08
N ARG A 98 6.35 -20.16 -14.56
CA ARG A 98 6.80 -20.19 -15.96
C ARG A 98 7.79 -21.34 -16.11
N ILE A 99 7.23 -22.53 -16.33
CA ILE A 99 7.95 -23.65 -16.94
C ILE A 99 8.40 -23.15 -18.31
N ASP A 100 9.69 -23.24 -18.59
CA ASP A 100 10.26 -22.98 -19.91
C ASP A 100 9.40 -23.67 -20.98
N ALA A 101 8.88 -22.87 -21.92
CA ALA A 101 8.26 -23.36 -23.14
C ALA A 101 9.31 -23.39 -24.24
#